data_AF-A0A962QYY0-F1
#
_entry.id   AF-A0A962QYY0-F1
#
_cell.length_a   1.000
_cell.length_b   1.000
_cell.length_c   1.000
_cell.angle_alpha   90.00
_cell.angle_beta   90.00
_cell.angle_gamma   90.00
#
_symmetry.space_group_name_H-M   'P 1'
#
loop_
_entity.id
_entity.type
_entity.pdbx_description
1 polymer ?
#
loop_
_entity_poly.entity_id
_entity_poly.type
_entity_poly.pdbx_seq_one_letter_code
_entity_poly.pdbx_strand_id
1 'polypeptide(L)' 'MPFVQVTAIKDVFTPEQKREVIQRVTDAMVAVEGEELRGVT' A
#
# COMPACT_ATOMS: atom_id res chain seq x y z
N MET A 1 7.21 2.68 -10.95
CA MET A 1 6.54 1.95 -9.84
C MET A 1 7.02 2.56 -8.54
N PRO A 2 6.11 3.06 -7.69
CA PRO A 2 6.47 3.68 -6.43
C PRO A 2 7.04 2.64 -5.45
N PHE A 3 8.11 3.02 -4.74
CA PHE A 3 8.71 2.21 -3.69
C PHE A 3 8.28 2.75 -2.32
N VAL A 4 7.65 1.91 -1.50
CA VAL A 4 7.13 2.29 -0.18
C VAL A 4 7.80 1.44 0.89
N GLN A 5 8.31 2.09 1.94
CA GLN A 5 8.90 1.41 3.09
C GLN A 5 8.06 1.71 4.34
N VAL A 6 7.53 0.65 4.96
CA VAL A 6 6.69 0.75 6.16
C VAL A 6 7.53 0.33 7.37
N THR A 7 7.80 1.27 8.27
CA THR A 7 8.49 1.00 9.54
C THR A 7 7.45 0.75 10.63
N ALA A 8 7.56 -0.41 11.29
CA ALA A 8 6.68 -0.78 12.40
C ALA A 8 7.50 -1.11 13.64
N ILE A 9 6.90 -0.93 14.81
CA ILE A 9 7.46 -1.37 16.09
C ILE A 9 7.48 -2.91 16.10
N LYS A 10 8.52 -3.48 16.71
CA LYS A 10 8.73 -4.94 16.77
C LYS A 10 7.54 -5.65 17.44
N ASP A 11 7.16 -6.81 16.90
CA ASP A 11 6.06 -7.68 17.39
C ASP A 11 4.64 -7.06 17.39
N VAL A 12 4.42 -5.92 16.72
CA VAL A 12 3.08 -5.33 16.58
C VAL A 12 2.21 -6.04 15.54
N PHE A 13 2.83 -6.71 14.56
CA PHE A 13 2.09 -7.37 13.48
C PHE A 13 2.41 -8.86 13.42
N THR A 14 1.36 -9.67 13.37
CA THR A 14 1.47 -11.09 13.03
C THR A 14 1.88 -11.27 11.55
N PRO A 15 2.40 -12.44 11.14
CA PRO A 15 2.76 -12.70 9.75
C PRO A 15 1.60 -12.50 8.76
N GLU A 16 0.36 -12.74 9.21
CA GLU A 16 -0.85 -12.56 8.41
C GLU A 16 -1.20 -11.08 8.26
N GLN A 17 -1.14 -10.30 9.34
CA GLN A 17 -1.38 -8.86 9.30
C GLN A 17 -0.36 -8.12 8.43
N LYS A 18 0.91 -8.56 8.41
CA LYS A 18 1.91 -8.00 7.49
C LYS A 18 1.52 -8.16 6.02
N ARG A 19 0.96 -9.31 5.63
CA ARG A 19 0.47 -9.52 4.25
C ARG A 19 -0.71 -8.60 3.93
N GLU A 20 -1.62 -8.44 4.87
CA GLU A 20 -2.77 -7.56 4.70
C GLU A 20 -2.34 -6.10 4.54
N VAL A 21 -1.41 -5.62 5.37
CA VAL A 21 -0.87 -4.25 5.27
C VAL A 21 -0.21 -4.02 3.91
N ILE A 22 0.60 -4.97 3.42
CA ILE A 22 1.24 -4.86 2.11
C ILE A 22 0.19 -4.74 1.00
N GLN A 23 -0.83 -5.61 1.00
CA GLN A 23 -1.91 -5.56 0.01
C GLN A 23 -2.63 -4.22 0.05
N ARG A 24 -3.07 -3.76 1.22
CA ARG A 24 -3.79 -2.50 1.37
C ARG A 24 -2.96 -1.29 0.95
N VAL A 25 -1.66 -1.28 1.27
CA VAL A 25 -0.74 -0.23 0.82
C VAL A 25 -0.59 -0.26 -0.69
N THR A 26 -0.41 -1.43 -1.30
CA THR A 26 -0.34 -1.55 -2.76
C THR A 26 -1.63 -1.10 -3.45
N ASP A 27 -2.79 -1.54 -2.97
CA ASP A 27 -4.10 -1.13 -3.50
C ASP A 27 -4.32 0.38 -3.36
N ALA A 28 -3.95 0.96 -2.21
CA ALA A 28 -4.05 2.41 -2.01
C ALA A 28 -3.17 3.19 -2.99
N MET A 29 -1.94 2.73 -3.25
CA MET A 29 -1.06 3.38 -4.23
C MET A 29 -1.61 3.28 -5.65
N VAL A 30 -2.19 2.13 -6.04
CA VAL A 30 -2.85 1.95 -7.34
C VAL A 30 -4.11 2.80 -7.46
N ALA A 31 -4.91 2.92 -6.38
CA ALA A 31 -6.10 3.75 -6.37
C ALA A 31 -5.76 5.24 -6.54
N VAL A 32 -4.72 5.72 -5.84
CA VAL A 32 -4.29 7.13 -5.92
C VAL A 32 -3.67 7.46 -7.27
N GLU A 33 -2.73 6.66 -7.76
CA GLU A 33 -2.11 6.88 -9.09
C GLU A 33 -3.09 6.58 -10.24
N GLY A 34 -4.01 5.64 -10.06
CA GLY A 34 -5.08 5.36 -11.02
C GLY A 34 -6.15 6.45 -11.08
N GLU A 35 -6.30 7.26 -10.03
CA GLU A 35 -7.21 8.40 -10.02
C GLU A 35 -6.61 9.62 -10.74
N GLU A 36 -5.30 9.83 -10.70
CA GLU A 36 -4.56 10.78 -11.57
C GLU A 36 -4.80 10.48 -13.07
N LEU A 37 -4.95 9.20 -13.43
CA LEU A 37 -5.28 8.79 -14.81
C LEU A 37 -6.77 8.98 -15.17
N ARG A 38 -7.65 9.29 -14.21
CA ARG A 38 -9.09 9.50 -14.47
C ARG A 38 -9.37 10.89 -15.05
N GLY A 39 -8.47 11.86 -14.87
CA GLY A 39 -8.60 13.23 -15.40
C GLY A 39 -8.25 13.41 -16.89
N VAL A 40 -7.81 12.33 -17.57
CA VAL A 40 -7.37 12.39 -18.98
C VAL A 40 -8.28 11.60 -19.94
N THR A 41 -9.49 11.22 -19.53
CA THR A 41 -10.50 10.58 -20.40
C THR A 41 -11.58 11.55 -20.83
#